data_AF-A0A950YKT4-F1
#
_entry.id   AF-A0A950YKT4-F1
#
_cell.length_a   1.000
_cell.length_b   1.000
_cell.length_c   1.000
_cell.angle_alpha   90.00
_cell.angle_beta   90.00
_cell.angle_gamma   90.00
#
_symmetry.space_group_name_H-M   'P 1'
#
loop_
_entity.id
_entity.type
_entity.pdbx_description
1 polymer ?
#
loop_
_entity_poly.entity_id
_entity_poly.type
_entity_poly.pdbx_seq_one_letter_code
_entity_poly.pdbx_strand_id
1 'polypeptide(L)'
;MEHTQELAQQIRARISELESDLEAHRRALAVLEQPQSGAQPSPNGARRRRAPRRRRAAVSTEAVFGALNDGSDQAAVIAKEFGVSTAVVRHRLEQLEQAGRVSRSGQRRGTRWRSHAAS
;
A
#
# COMPACT_ATOMS: atom_id res chain seq x y z
N MET A 1 9.73 1.34 -42.48
CA MET A 1 9.77 0.01 -41.84
C MET A 1 10.77 -0.04 -40.68
N GLU A 2 11.92 0.64 -40.76
CA GLU A 2 12.91 0.81 -39.67
C GLU A 2 12.30 1.32 -38.35
N HIS A 3 11.53 2.41 -38.37
CA HIS A 3 10.92 3.01 -37.18
C HIS A 3 10.00 2.05 -36.39
N THR A 4 9.34 1.13 -37.09
CA THR A 4 8.43 0.16 -36.46
C THR A 4 9.22 -0.93 -35.72
N GLN A 5 10.40 -1.28 -36.22
CA GLN A 5 11.29 -2.24 -35.57
C GLN A 5 11.97 -1.63 -34.34
N GLU A 6 12.38 -0.38 -34.41
CA GLU A 6 12.99 0.35 -33.29
C GLU A 6 12.00 0.56 -32.14
N LEU A 7 10.75 0.92 -32.45
CA LEU A 7 9.67 1.01 -31.46
C LEU A 7 9.36 -0.36 -30.82
N ALA A 8 9.35 -1.42 -31.63
CA ALA A 8 9.16 -2.78 -31.11
C ALA A 8 10.29 -3.22 -30.16
N GLN A 9 11.53 -2.82 -30.43
CA GLN A 9 12.66 -3.08 -29.54
C GLN A 9 12.55 -2.29 -28.23
N GLN A 10 12.17 -1.01 -28.28
CA GLN A 10 11.97 -0.20 -27.08
C GLN A 10 10.85 -0.78 -26.20
N ILE A 11 9.74 -1.21 -26.79
CA ILE A 11 8.64 -1.86 -26.05
C ILE A 11 9.13 -3.15 -25.39
N ARG A 12 9.90 -3.99 -26.09
CA ARG A 12 10.47 -5.23 -25.52
C ARG A 12 11.43 -4.95 -24.37
N ALA A 13 12.32 -3.97 -24.51
CA ALA A 13 13.22 -3.57 -23.44
C ALA A 13 12.42 -3.10 -22.20
N ARG A 14 11.39 -2.28 -22.42
CA ARG A 14 10.54 -1.80 -21.32
C ARG A 14 9.76 -2.92 -20.64
N ILE A 15 9.29 -3.91 -21.39
CA ILE A 15 8.65 -5.11 -20.82
C ILE A 15 9.65 -5.85 -19.91
N SER A 16 10.88 -6.07 -20.36
CA SER A 16 11.88 -6.79 -19.55
C SER A 16 12.27 -6.05 -18.26
N GLU A 17 12.32 -4.71 -18.29
CA GLU A 17 12.55 -3.91 -17.08
C GLU A 17 11.41 -4.09 -16.07
N LEU A 18 10.16 -4.00 -16.55
CA LEU A 18 8.98 -4.15 -15.69
C LEU A 18 8.85 -5.56 -15.10
N GLU A 19 9.24 -6.59 -15.85
CA GLU A 19 9.27 -7.97 -15.36
C GLU A 19 10.33 -8.15 -14.26
N SER A 20 11.53 -7.58 -14.44
CA SER A 20 12.58 -7.60 -13.41
C SER A 20 12.14 -6.89 -12.13
N ASP A 21 11.49 -5.73 -12.26
CA ASP A 21 10.94 -5.00 -11.12
C ASP A 21 9.86 -5.82 -10.40
N LEU A 22 8.94 -6.45 -11.15
CA LEU A 22 7.92 -7.34 -10.60
C LEU A 22 8.54 -8.52 -9.83
N GLU A 23 9.59 -9.14 -10.36
CA GLU A 23 10.31 -10.21 -9.65
C GLU A 23 10.96 -9.73 -8.36
N ALA A 24 11.61 -8.56 -8.37
CA ALA A 24 12.20 -7.98 -7.17
C ALA A 24 11.15 -7.74 -6.08
N HIS A 25 9.97 -7.24 -6.48
CA HIS A 25 8.85 -7.01 -5.56
C HIS A 25 8.27 -8.33 -5.04
N ARG A 26 8.13 -9.35 -5.90
CA ARG A 26 7.69 -10.70 -5.48
C ARG A 26 8.65 -11.34 -4.48
N ARG A 27 9.97 -11.20 -4.69
CA ARG A 27 10.97 -11.70 -3.73
C ARG A 27 10.89 -10.97 -2.40
N ALA A 28 10.74 -9.65 -2.42
CA ALA A 28 10.56 -8.86 -1.20
C ALA A 28 9.28 -9.27 -0.45
N LEU A 29 8.18 -9.51 -1.17
CA LEU A 29 6.93 -10.00 -0.60
C LEU A 29 7.11 -11.40 0.01
N ALA A 30 7.79 -12.32 -0.68
CA ALA A 30 8.07 -13.66 -0.15
C ALA A 30 8.92 -13.64 1.14
N VAL A 31 9.85 -12.68 1.28
CA VAL A 31 10.62 -12.49 2.52
C VAL A 31 9.72 -12.01 3.66
N LEU A 32 8.74 -11.14 3.37
CA LEU A 32 7.79 -10.64 4.37
C LEU A 32 6.74 -11.68 4.76
N GLU A 33 6.37 -12.58 3.85
CA GLU A 33 5.39 -13.64 4.07
C GLU A 33 5.98 -14.88 4.73
N GLN A 34 7.30 -15.09 4.67
CA GLN A 34 7.95 -16.16 5.43
C GLN A 34 7.68 -15.95 6.93
N PRO A 35 6.95 -16.87 7.60
CA PRO A 35 6.79 -16.82 9.04
C PRO A 35 8.19 -17.02 9.64
N GLN A 36 8.66 -16.05 10.44
CA GLN A 36 9.89 -16.17 11.20
C GLN A 36 9.77 -17.33 12.21
N SER A 37 10.03 -18.55 11.73
CA SER A 37 10.18 -19.75 12.53
C SER A 37 11.63 -19.85 12.97
N GLY A 38 11.89 -19.29 14.15
CA GLY A 38 13.19 -19.35 14.82
C GLY A 38 13.05 -18.95 16.28
N ALA A 39 12.57 -19.88 17.09
CA ALA A 39 12.50 -19.74 18.54
C ALA A 39 13.89 -19.91 19.18
N GLN A 40 14.19 -19.08 20.17
CA GLN A 40 15.00 -19.51 21.33
C GLN A 40 14.41 -18.85 22.59
N PRO A 41 13.99 -19.63 23.61
CA PRO A 41 13.50 -19.09 24.87
C PRO A 41 14.71 -18.79 25.78
N SER A 42 14.91 -17.53 26.14
CA SER A 42 15.82 -17.15 27.23
C SER A 42 15.02 -17.07 28.54
N PRO A 43 15.36 -17.85 29.59
CA PRO A 43 14.65 -17.80 30.84
C PRO A 43 15.32 -16.76 31.74
N ASN A 44 15.01 -15.48 31.55
CA ASN A 44 15.04 -14.56 32.69
C ASN A 44 14.43 -13.19 32.41
N GLY A 45 13.60 -12.76 33.36
CA GLY A 45 13.47 -11.34 33.66
C GLY A 45 12.31 -10.61 33.01
N ALA A 46 11.37 -10.17 33.85
CA ALA A 46 10.49 -9.03 33.64
C ALA A 46 9.34 -9.22 32.63
N ARG A 47 8.32 -9.92 33.14
CA ARG A 47 6.89 -9.57 33.07
C ARG A 47 6.61 -8.11 32.65
N ARG A 48 6.58 -7.84 31.36
CA ARG A 48 5.73 -6.79 30.78
C ARG A 48 4.80 -7.48 29.82
N ARG A 49 3.52 -7.58 30.21
CA ARG A 49 2.41 -7.91 29.32
C ARG A 49 2.40 -6.87 28.21
N ARG A 50 3.23 -7.05 27.17
CA ARG A 50 3.00 -6.40 25.89
C ARG A 50 1.68 -6.98 25.41
N ALA A 51 0.66 -6.14 25.46
CA ALA A 51 -0.61 -6.40 24.81
C ALA A 51 -0.33 -7.08 23.46
N PRO A 52 -1.06 -8.14 23.10
CA PRO A 52 -0.85 -8.80 21.83
C PRO A 52 -0.89 -7.70 20.79
N ARG A 53 0.22 -7.50 20.08
CA ARG A 53 0.23 -6.68 18.87
C ARG A 53 -0.76 -7.39 17.97
N ARG A 54 -2.03 -6.97 18.02
CA ARG A 54 -3.07 -7.34 17.07
C ARG A 54 -2.37 -7.24 15.73
N ARG A 55 -2.18 -8.38 15.08
CA ARG A 55 -1.66 -8.46 13.72
C ARG A 55 -2.48 -7.43 12.95
N ARG A 56 -1.89 -6.28 12.67
CA ARG A 56 -2.56 -5.21 11.95
C ARG A 56 -2.84 -5.84 10.60
N ALA A 57 -4.10 -6.14 10.32
CA ALA A 57 -4.51 -6.57 9.00
C ALA A 57 -3.91 -5.54 8.04
N ALA A 58 -3.02 -5.99 7.15
CA ALA A 58 -2.40 -5.12 6.18
C ALA A 58 -3.51 -4.69 5.23
N VAL A 59 -4.08 -3.51 5.46
CA VAL A 59 -5.08 -2.96 4.57
C VAL A 59 -4.38 -2.63 3.26
N SER A 60 -4.83 -3.27 2.19
CA SER A 60 -4.31 -3.05 0.85
C SER A 60 -4.68 -1.64 0.38
N THR A 61 -3.84 -1.07 -0.48
CA THR A 61 -4.10 0.22 -1.12
C THR A 61 -5.46 0.23 -1.83
N GLU A 62 -5.83 -0.92 -2.41
CA GLU A 62 -7.08 -1.09 -3.15
C GLU A 62 -8.31 -1.15 -2.25
N ALA A 63 -8.19 -1.73 -1.04
CA ALA A 63 -9.26 -1.68 -0.07
C ALA A 63 -9.49 -0.24 0.43
N VAL A 64 -8.42 0.53 0.62
CA VAL A 64 -8.52 1.97 0.95
C VAL A 64 -9.19 2.74 -0.18
N PHE A 65 -8.87 2.43 -1.44
CA PHE A 65 -9.51 3.06 -2.60
C PHE A 65 -11.00 2.72 -2.69
N GLY A 66 -11.38 1.45 -2.49
CA GLY A 66 -12.76 1.00 -2.56
C GLY A 66 -13.66 1.52 -1.42
N ALA A 67 -13.07 1.89 -0.28
CA ALA A 67 -13.81 2.51 0.82
C ALA A 67 -14.00 4.02 0.68
N LEU A 68 -13.47 4.65 -0.38
CA LEU A 68 -13.80 6.03 -0.70
C LEU A 68 -15.23 6.05 -1.27
N ASN A 69 -16.21 6.35 -0.43
CA ASN A 69 -17.61 6.43 -0.84
C ASN A 69 -17.89 7.82 -1.42
N ASP A 70 -18.14 7.89 -2.73
CA ASP A 70 -18.59 9.08 -3.47
C ASP A 70 -17.91 10.41 -3.08
N GLY A 71 -16.60 10.32 -2.89
CA GLY A 71 -15.71 11.47 -3.01
C GLY A 71 -15.70 12.45 -1.85
N SER A 72 -15.83 12.04 -0.58
CA SER A 72 -15.44 12.90 0.57
C SER A 72 -15.17 12.14 1.86
N ASP A 73 -14.22 11.22 1.86
CA ASP A 73 -13.82 10.54 3.10
C ASP A 73 -12.52 11.08 3.69
N GLN A 74 -12.51 11.18 5.02
CA GLN A 74 -11.31 11.49 5.78
C GLN A 74 -10.54 10.19 6.06
N ALA A 75 -9.21 10.28 6.04
CA ALA A 75 -8.36 9.15 6.44
C ALA A 75 -8.68 8.62 7.84
N ALA A 76 -9.26 9.44 8.72
CA ALA A 76 -9.72 9.04 10.06
C ALA A 76 -10.96 8.13 10.03
N VAL A 77 -11.89 8.36 9.12
CA VAL A 77 -13.12 7.56 8.97
C VAL A 77 -12.76 6.19 8.40
N ILE A 78 -12.00 6.19 7.31
CA ILE A 78 -11.48 4.97 6.66
C ILE A 78 -10.65 4.15 7.67
N ALA A 79 -9.78 4.80 8.45
CA ALA A 79 -9.00 4.12 9.48
C ALA A 79 -9.87 3.42 10.54
N LYS A 80 -11.00 4.04 10.92
CA LYS A 80 -11.94 3.46 11.89
C LYS A 80 -12.66 2.24 11.31
N GLU A 81 -13.07 2.32 10.05
CA GLU A 81 -13.75 1.24 9.33
C GLU A 81 -12.85 0.00 9.18
N PHE A 82 -11.60 0.21 8.78
CA PHE A 82 -10.65 -0.88 8.63
C PHE A 82 -9.93 -1.27 9.93
N GLY A 83 -10.18 -0.56 11.04
CA GLY A 83 -9.51 -0.82 12.32
C GLY A 83 -7.98 -0.62 12.29
N VAL A 84 -7.48 0.24 11.41
CA VAL A 84 -6.04 0.54 11.25
C VAL A 84 -5.69 1.95 11.70
N SER A 85 -4.40 2.26 11.81
CA SER A 85 -3.95 3.61 12.14
C SER A 85 -4.15 4.57 10.97
N THR A 86 -4.58 5.80 11.27
CA THR A 86 -4.72 6.90 10.30
C THR A 86 -3.47 7.18 9.48
N ALA A 87 -2.28 7.00 10.07
CA ALA A 87 -1.01 7.14 9.36
C ALA A 87 -0.84 6.12 8.22
N VAL A 88 -1.30 4.87 8.41
CA VAL A 88 -1.24 3.83 7.38
C VAL A 88 -2.18 4.18 6.24
N VAL A 89 -3.42 4.58 6.56
CA VAL A 89 -4.40 5.00 5.56
C VAL A 89 -3.91 6.23 4.79
N ARG A 90 -3.35 7.23 5.47
CA ARG A 90 -2.76 8.42 4.81
C ARG A 90 -1.65 8.01 3.84
N HIS A 91 -0.74 7.13 4.25
CA HIS A 91 0.32 6.66 3.37
C HIS A 91 -0.23 5.94 2.14
N ARG A 92 -1.28 5.13 2.27
CA ARG A 92 -1.95 4.48 1.13
C ARG A 92 -2.65 5.48 0.21
N LEU A 93 -3.29 6.50 0.78
CA LEU A 93 -3.94 7.57 0.02
C LEU A 93 -2.92 8.45 -0.74
N GLU A 94 -1.75 8.72 -0.14
CA GLU A 94 -0.63 9.39 -0.81
C GLU A 94 -0.09 8.57 -1.99
N GLN A 95 0.02 7.24 -1.85
CA GLN A 95 0.38 6.35 -2.96
C GLN A 95 -0.65 6.41 -4.10
N LEU A 96 -1.94 6.46 -3.76
CA LEU A 96 -3.02 6.60 -4.75
C LEU A 96 -3.02 7.99 -5.43
N GLU A 97 -2.60 9.05 -4.71
CA GLU A 97 -2.47 10.40 -5.26
C GLU A 97 -1.30 10.49 -6.22
N GLN A 98 -0.16 9.89 -5.89
CA GLN A 98 0.98 9.75 -6.81
C GLN A 98 0.61 8.95 -8.07
N ALA A 99 -0.28 7.96 -7.93
CA ALA A 99 -0.83 7.20 -9.06
C ALA A 99 -1.94 7.94 -9.83
N GLY A 100 -2.32 9.17 -9.44
CA GLY A 100 -3.37 9.95 -10.09
C GLY A 100 -4.79 9.42 -9.88
N ARG A 101 -4.99 8.46 -8.97
CA ARG A 101 -6.29 7.81 -8.73
C ARG A 101 -7.12 8.51 -7.67
N VAL A 102 -6.50 9.28 -6.77
CA VAL A 102 -7.22 10.09 -5.77
C VAL A 102 -6.63 11.49 -5.70
N SER A 103 -7.46 12.46 -5.31
CA SER A 103 -7.01 13.80 -4.96
C SER A 103 -7.38 14.15 -3.54
N ARG A 104 -6.50 14.90 -2.87
CA ARG A 104 -6.79 15.47 -1.57
C ARG A 104 -7.31 16.90 -1.72
N SER A 105 -8.31 17.23 -0.94
CA SER A 105 -8.88 18.58 -0.84
C SER A 105 -8.92 19.00 0.63
N GLY A 106 -8.44 20.21 0.94
CA GLY A 106 -8.42 20.77 2.29
C GLY A 106 -7.14 20.51 3.10
N GLN A 107 -7.00 21.24 4.20
CA GLN A 107 -5.75 21.39 4.95
C GLN A 107 -5.80 20.68 6.32
N ARG A 108 -4.69 20.03 6.70
CA ARG A 108 -4.43 19.43 8.03
C ARG A 108 -5.45 18.36 8.49
N ARG A 109 -6.43 18.75 9.32
CA ARG A 109 -7.43 17.85 9.92
C ARG A 109 -8.70 17.76 9.08
N GLY A 110 -8.91 18.71 8.17
CA GLY A 110 -10.03 18.74 7.24
C GLY A 110 -9.72 18.14 5.87
N THR A 111 -8.59 17.44 5.73
CA THR A 111 -8.20 16.84 4.44
C THR A 111 -9.16 15.72 4.08
N ARG A 112 -9.90 15.93 3.00
CA ARG A 112 -10.83 15.00 2.38
C ARG A 112 -10.19 14.40 1.16
N TRP A 113 -10.34 13.11 0.99
CA TRP A 113 -9.84 12.38 -0.16
C TRP A 113 -10.99 12.06 -1.10
N ARG A 114 -10.72 12.23 -2.39
CA ARG A 114 -11.67 12.00 -3.46
C ARG A 114 -11.07 11.00 -4.43
N SER A 115 -11.78 9.93 -4.73
CA SER A 115 -11.43 9.05 -5.83
C SER A 115 -11.71 9.76 -7.15
N HIS A 116 -10.74 9.74 -8.06
CA HIS A 116 -10.99 9.93 -9.48
C HIS A 116 -11.53 8.59 -9.98
N ALA A 117 -12.75 8.23 -9.58
CA ALA A 117 -13.49 7.23 -10.32
C ALA A 117 -13.67 7.83 -11.72
N ALA A 118 -13.04 7.22 -12.71
CA ALA A 118 -13.36 7.51 -14.11
C ALA A 118 -14.88 7.39 -14.25
N SER A 119 -15.52 8.49 -14.65
CA SER A 119 -16.91 8.48 -15.10
C SER A 119 -17.11 7.47 -16.23
#